data_AF-A0A380FFX9-F1
#
_entry.id   AF-A0A380FFX9-F1
#
_cell.length_a   1.000
_cell.length_b   1.000
_cell.length_c   1.000
_cell.angle_alpha   90.00
_cell.angle_beta   90.00
_cell.angle_gamma   90.00
#
_symmetry.space_group_name_H-M   'P 1'
#
loop_
_entity.id
_entity.type
_entity.pdbx_description
1 polymer ?
#
loop_
_entity_poly.entity_id
_entity_poly.type
_entity_poly.pdbx_seq_one_letter_code
_entity_poly.pdbx_strand_id
1 'polypeptide(L)' 'MEKIELKVDVPVSSPRPRFRNTGKFVQTYMPQSYMAHKENLRWQMPMLMIDKPIKLIIEFYFPLLKSWE' A
#
# COMPACT_ATOMS: atom_id res chain seq x y z
N MET A 1 -19.32 -16.20 8.16
CA MET A 1 -18.34 -15.45 7.32
C MET A 1 -16.99 -15.68 7.93
N GLU A 2 -16.04 -16.24 7.19
CA GLU A 2 -14.65 -16.31 7.65
C GLU A 2 -14.06 -14.91 7.75
N LYS A 3 -13.38 -14.64 8.86
CA LYS A 3 -12.73 -13.36 9.11
C LYS A 3 -11.29 -13.47 8.60
N ILE A 4 -11.00 -12.77 7.51
CA ILE A 4 -9.66 -12.66 6.96
C ILE A 4 -9.02 -11.40 7.57
N GLU A 5 -7.99 -11.57 8.39
CA GLU A 5 -7.26 -10.47 9.00
C GLU A 5 -5.98 -10.17 8.23
N LEU A 6 -5.94 -9.03 7.55
CA LEU A 6 -4.77 -8.55 6.82
C LEU A 6 -4.07 -7.47 7.65
N LYS A 7 -2.92 -7.80 8.25
CA LYS A 7 -2.14 -6.86 9.05
C LYS A 7 -1.24 -6.05 8.12
N VAL A 8 -1.58 -4.77 7.93
CA VAL A 8 -0.75 -3.79 7.24
C VAL A 8 -0.13 -2.88 8.29
N ASP A 9 1.20 -2.85 8.37
CA ASP A 9 1.93 -2.15 9.44
C ASP A 9 1.70 -0.63 9.42
N VAL A 10 1.47 -0.03 8.25
CA VAL A 10 1.16 1.40 8.07
C VAL A 10 0.37 1.59 6.77
N PRO A 11 -0.65 2.47 6.70
CA PRO A 11 -1.20 2.90 5.42
C PRO A 11 -0.12 3.63 4.62
N VAL A 12 0.46 2.96 3.61
CA VAL A 12 1.40 3.59 2.69
C VAL A 12 0.59 4.34 1.64
N SER A 13 0.64 5.68 1.67
CA SER A 13 0.08 6.49 0.59
C SER A 13 0.75 6.10 -0.72
N SER A 14 -0.02 5.92 -1.80
CA SER A 14 0.55 5.70 -3.14
C SER A 14 1.55 6.83 -3.45
N PRO A 15 2.86 6.53 -3.54
CA PRO A 15 3.85 7.56 -3.77
C PRO A 15 3.70 8.09 -5.19
N ARG A 16 3.80 9.42 -5.31
CA ARG A 16 3.82 10.06 -6.63
C ARG A 16 4.99 9.51 -7.45
N PRO A 17 4.77 9.10 -8.72
CA PRO A 17 5.85 8.74 -9.61
C PRO A 17 6.91 9.85 -9.65
N ARG A 18 8.18 9.46 -9.52
CA ARG A 18 9.31 10.38 -9.57
C ARG A 18 9.84 10.42 -11.00
N PHE A 19 10.25 11.60 -11.42
CA PHE A 19 10.87 11.83 -12.72
C PHE A 19 12.33 12.16 -12.50
N ARG A 20 13.21 11.49 -13.26
CA ARG A 20 14.65 11.77 -13.27
C ARG A 20 15.10 11.92 -14.71
N ASN A 21 15.90 12.95 -14.99
CA ASN A 21 16.59 13.06 -16.27
C ASN A 21 17.76 12.08 -16.30
N THR A 22 17.73 11.17 -17.28
CA THR A 22 18.78 10.19 -17.53
C THR A 22 19.26 10.40 -18.96
N GLY A 23 20.35 11.17 -19.12
CA GLY A 23 20.89 11.54 -20.42
C GLY A 23 19.87 12.33 -21.25
N LYS A 24 19.44 11.77 -22.39
CA LYS A 24 18.48 12.40 -23.32
C LYS A 24 17.01 12.10 -23.00
N PHE A 25 16.71 11.31 -21.97
CA PHE A 25 15.35 10.84 -21.67
C PHE A 25 14.92 11.19 -20.23
N VAL A 26 13.61 11.31 -20.04
CA VAL A 26 13.00 11.39 -18.70
C VAL A 26 12.59 9.98 -18.28
N GLN A 27 13.21 9.47 -17.23
CA GLN A 27 12.83 8.20 -16.62
C GLN A 27 11.79 8.45 -15.53
N THR A 28 10.63 7.80 -15.68
CA THR A 28 9.60 7.73 -14.64
C THR A 28 9.83 6.47 -13.81
N TYR A 29 9.93 6.61 -12.49
CA TYR A 29 10.08 5.47 -11.57
C TYR A 29 9.25 5.67 -10.30
N MET A 30 8.86 4.56 -9.67
CA MET A 30 8.30 4.54 -8.33
C MET A 30 9.40 4.24 -7.31
N PRO A 31 9.29 4.75 -6.06
CA PRO A 31 10.23 4.38 -5.00
C PRO A 31 10.33 2.87 -4.81
N GLN A 32 11.55 2.36 -4.64
CA GLN A 32 11.80 0.92 -4.51
C GLN A 32 11.03 0.29 -3.34
N SER A 33 10.90 1.01 -2.22
CA SER A 33 10.11 0.58 -1.06
C SER A 33 8.64 0.32 -1.40
N TYR A 34 8.04 1.16 -2.25
CA TYR A 34 6.65 0.99 -2.69
C TYR A 34 6.49 -0.20 -3.63
N MET A 35 7.45 -0.39 -4.55
CA MET A 35 7.44 -1.53 -5.46
C MET A 35 7.57 -2.85 -4.68
N ALA A 36 8.44 -2.90 -3.67
CA ALA A 36 8.59 -4.06 -2.80
C ALA A 36 7.32 -4.36 -1.99
N HIS A 37 6.67 -3.32 -1.43
CA HIS A 37 5.39 -3.46 -0.74
C HIS A 37 4.29 -4.03 -1.67
N LYS A 38 4.21 -3.52 -2.91
CA LYS A 38 3.24 -4.00 -3.91
C LYS A 38 3.48 -5.47 -4.28
N GLU A 39 4.73 -5.88 -4.43
CA GLU A 39 5.07 -7.27 -4.74
C GLU A 39 4.71 -8.21 -3.58
N ASN A 40 4.97 -7.80 -2.33
CA ASN A 40 4.56 -8.55 -1.15
C ASN A 40 3.03 -8.72 -1.07
N LEU A 41 2.25 -7.68 -1.37
CA LEU A 41 0.80 -7.78 -1.43
C LEU A 41 0.34 -8.72 -2.54
N ARG A 42 0.93 -8.58 -3.75
CA ARG A 42 0.62 -9.42 -4.90
C ARG A 42 0.87 -10.90 -4.61
N TRP A 43 1.93 -11.23 -3.88
CA TRP A 43 2.23 -12.62 -3.47
C TRP A 43 1.22 -13.16 -2.45
N GLN A 44 0.72 -12.31 -1.55
CA GLN A 44 -0.29 -12.69 -0.56
C GLN A 44 -1.70 -12.87 -1.17
N MET A 45 -2.05 -12.10 -2.21
CA MET A 45 -3.40 -12.11 -2.79
C MET A 45 -3.90 -13.50 -3.24
N PRO A 46 -3.13 -14.33 -3.97
CA PRO A 46 -3.53 -15.67 -4.33
C PRO A 46 -3.69 -16.62 -3.12
N MET A 47 -2.91 -16.41 -2.05
CA MET A 47 -2.97 -17.26 -0.86
C MET A 47 -4.25 -17.05 -0.04
N LEU A 48 -4.91 -15.92 -0.22
CA LEU A 48 -6.15 -15.58 0.48
C LEU A 48 -7.38 -16.36 -0.03
N MET A 49 -7.23 -17.19 -1.08
CA MET A 49 -8.29 -18.05 -1.68
C MET A 49 -9.65 -17.34 -1.79
N ILE A 50 -9.62 -16.09 -2.27
CA ILE A 50 -10.79 -15.21 -2.35
C ILE A 50 -11.56 -15.55 -3.63
N ASP A 51 -12.31 -16.65 -3.60
CA ASP A 51 -13.17 -17.04 -4.73
C ASP A 51 -14.58 -16.42 -4.64
N LYS A 52 -14.89 -15.77 -3.51
CA LYS A 52 -16.20 -15.16 -3.22
C LYS A 52 -16.07 -13.65 -3.04
N PRO A 53 -17.11 -12.86 -3.37
CA PRO A 53 -17.10 -11.42 -3.14
C PRO A 53 -16.87 -11.09 -1.66
N ILE A 54 -15.88 -10.25 -1.36
CA ILE A 54 -15.58 -9.80 0.01
C ILE A 54 -16.21 -8.42 0.24
N LYS A 55 -16.84 -8.27 1.41
CA LYS A 55 -17.18 -6.95 1.96
C LYS A 55 -16.03 -6.47 2.84
N LEU A 56 -15.24 -5.53 2.33
CA LEU A 56 -14.11 -4.93 3.05
C LEU A 56 -14.63 -3.75 3.91
N ILE A 57 -14.35 -3.78 5.20
CA ILE A 57 -14.58 -2.65 6.11
C ILE A 57 -13.20 -2.18 6.57
N ILE A 58 -12.82 -0.96 6.18
CA ILE A 58 -11.54 -0.35 6.56
C ILE A 58 -11.83 0.73 7.60
N GLU A 59 -11.31 0.56 8.81
CA GLU A 59 -11.41 1.55 9.88
C GLU A 59 -10.07 2.27 10.04
N PHE A 60 -10.08 3.61 9.94
CA PHE A 60 -8.90 4.43 10.15
C PHE A 60 -8.97 5.08 11.52
N TYR A 61 -8.04 4.72 12.40
CA TYR A 61 -7.89 5.34 13.71
C TYR A 61 -6.79 6.38 13.65
N PHE A 62 -7.18 7.65 13.70
CA PHE A 62 -6.24 8.76 13.79
C PHE A 62 -6.14 9.19 15.26
N PRO A 63 -5.03 8.92 15.97
CA PRO A 63 -4.85 9.51 17.28
C PRO A 63 -4.84 11.03 17.13
N LEU A 64 -5.55 11.72 18.03
CA LEU A 64 -5.52 13.18 18.10
C LEU A 64 -4.08 13.63 18.32
N LEU A 65 -3.53 14.38 17.37
CA LEU A 65 -2.25 15.04 17.56
C LEU A 65 -2.42 16.03 18.70
N LYS A 66 -1.53 15.98 19.70
CA LYS A 66 -1.46 17.04 20.70
C LYS A 66 -1.22 18.36 19.95
N SER A 67 -2.23 19.23 19.97
CA SER A 67 -2.09 20.61 19.57
C SER A 67 -1.11 21.25 20.55
N TRP A 68 0.09 21.58 20.08
CA TRP A 68 1.07 22.52 20.65
C TRP A 68 0.84 22.84 22.13
N GLU A 69 1.49 22.07 23.02
CA GLU A 69 1.82 22.50 24.39
C GLU A 69 3.06 23.39 24.37
#